data_AF-A0A0B1SGV7-F1
#
_entry.id   AF-A0A0B1SGV7-F1
#
_cell.length_a   1.000
_cell.length_b   1.000
_cell.length_c   1.000
_cell.angle_alpha   90.00
_cell.angle_beta   90.00
_cell.angle_gamma   90.00
#
_symmetry.space_group_name_H-M   'P 1'
#
loop_
_entity.id
_entity.type
_entity.pdbx_description
1 polymer ?
#
loop_
_entity_poly.entity_id
_entity_poly.type
_entity_poly.pdbx_seq_one_letter_code
_entity_poly.pdbx_strand_id
1 'polypeptide(L)'
;QVNIFGTSPNDVDSAEDRFKFSRKLEGLQISQPLWKKSDNIEDAKQFCAKVGYPCLIRPSYVLSGAAMNVAHNEDDLAAFLKQAAVVAKEHPVVVSKFISEAKEIDVDAVAKDGEVLVMAVSEHVENAGIHSGDATLVTPPQDLNQVTLDRIKEITYQIARAFNVNGPFNMQLIAKDNELKVIECNLRVSRSFPFVSKTLDFDFVALATRAMMSADNPAIGSTLKKHSLLRGKGRVGVKAPQFSFSRLAGADVMLGVEMASTGEVGCFGTNRQEAYLKA
;
A
#
# COMPACT_ATOMS: atom_id res chain seq x y z
N GLN A 1 26.67 -19.57 2.51
CA GLN A 1 25.87 -18.34 2.41
C GLN A 1 24.79 -18.60 1.37
N VAL A 2 23.51 -18.31 1.65
CA VAL A 2 22.40 -18.55 0.71
C VAL A 2 22.18 -17.28 -0.11
N ASN A 3 22.06 -17.41 -1.43
CA ASN A 3 21.76 -16.27 -2.30
C ASN A 3 20.26 -15.97 -2.26
N ILE A 4 19.88 -14.75 -1.88
CA ILE A 4 18.48 -14.31 -1.82
C ILE A 4 18.16 -13.59 -3.13
N PHE A 5 17.19 -14.12 -3.88
CA PHE A 5 16.74 -13.49 -5.12
C PHE A 5 15.67 -12.43 -4.89
N GLY A 6 15.62 -11.49 -5.84
CA GLY A 6 14.72 -10.36 -5.82
C GLY A 6 15.28 -9.16 -5.06
N THR A 7 14.39 -8.37 -4.48
CA THR A 7 14.76 -7.16 -3.73
C THR A 7 15.61 -7.53 -2.53
N SER A 8 16.68 -6.77 -2.29
CA SER A 8 17.64 -7.08 -1.24
C SER A 8 17.00 -7.03 0.16
N PRO A 9 17.43 -7.86 1.13
CA PRO A 9 16.94 -7.77 2.50
C PRO A 9 17.10 -6.37 3.13
N ASN A 10 18.15 -5.65 2.76
CA ASN A 10 18.38 -4.28 3.25
C ASN A 10 17.36 -3.28 2.68
N ASP A 11 16.95 -3.44 1.42
CA ASP A 11 15.92 -2.60 0.81
C ASP A 11 14.54 -2.94 1.36
N VAL A 12 14.25 -4.22 1.58
CA VAL A 12 13.01 -4.68 2.26
C VAL A 12 12.94 -4.08 3.66
N ASP A 13 14.00 -4.21 4.45
CA ASP A 13 14.12 -3.61 5.77
C ASP A 13 13.93 -2.08 5.75
N SER A 14 14.52 -1.40 4.76
CA SER A 14 14.36 0.05 4.60
C SER A 14 12.94 0.48 4.25
N ALA A 15 12.11 -0.40 3.68
CA ALA A 15 10.72 -0.13 3.36
C ALA A 15 9.75 -0.51 4.49
N GLU A 16 10.04 -1.59 5.22
CA GLU A 16 9.24 -2.07 6.36
C GLU A 16 9.47 -1.24 7.64
N ASP A 17 10.68 -0.72 7.84
CA ASP A 17 10.98 0.28 8.89
C ASP A 17 10.41 1.63 8.49
N ARG A 18 9.36 2.06 9.20
CA ARG A 18 8.62 3.29 8.89
C ARG A 18 9.50 4.54 8.99
N PHE A 19 10.49 4.56 9.88
CA PHE A 19 11.40 5.70 9.99
C PHE A 19 12.35 5.76 8.80
N LYS A 20 12.98 4.63 8.43
CA LYS A 20 13.86 4.56 7.26
C LYS A 20 13.12 4.89 5.98
N PHE A 21 11.90 4.35 5.81
CA PHE A 21 11.04 4.62 4.69
C PHE A 21 10.76 6.12 4.56
N SER A 22 10.23 6.75 5.61
CA SER A 22 9.85 8.15 5.53
C SER A 22 11.04 9.09 5.32
N ARG A 23 12.19 8.81 5.95
CA ARG A 23 13.45 9.53 5.71
C ARG A 23 13.94 9.41 4.26
N LYS A 24 13.80 8.24 3.65
CA LYS A 24 14.20 8.01 2.27
C LYS A 24 13.32 8.82 1.31
N LEU A 25 12.01 8.84 1.53
CA LEU A 25 11.08 9.63 0.73
C LEU A 25 11.28 11.14 0.90
N GLU A 26 11.64 11.63 2.09
CA GLU A 26 12.07 13.04 2.29
C GLU A 26 13.25 13.41 1.39
N GLY A 27 14.27 12.54 1.32
CA GLY A 27 15.43 12.75 0.46
C GLY A 27 15.10 12.75 -1.04
N LEU A 28 14.01 12.06 -1.43
CA LEU A 28 13.49 12.05 -2.80
C LEU A 28 12.50 13.19 -3.08
N GLN A 29 12.19 14.02 -2.07
CA GLN A 29 11.15 15.05 -2.16
C GLN A 29 9.76 14.49 -2.54
N ILE A 30 9.50 13.23 -2.18
CA ILE A 30 8.19 12.58 -2.37
C ILE A 30 7.31 12.93 -1.18
N SER A 31 6.14 13.51 -1.46
CA SER A 31 5.21 13.95 -0.42
C SER A 31 4.62 12.77 0.35
N GLN A 32 4.44 12.97 1.65
CA GLN A 32 3.90 12.02 2.62
C GLN A 32 3.00 12.77 3.60
N PRO A 33 2.08 12.11 4.31
CA PRO A 33 1.47 12.71 5.49
C PRO A 33 2.55 13.21 6.45
N LEU A 34 2.29 14.32 7.13
CA LEU A 34 3.19 14.79 8.20
C LEU A 34 3.41 13.66 9.19
N TRP A 35 4.65 13.43 9.59
CA TRP A 35 5.00 12.27 10.40
C TRP A 35 6.10 12.62 11.41
N LYS A 36 6.19 11.84 12.49
CA LYS A 36 7.29 11.89 13.45
C LYS A 36 7.56 10.49 13.98
N LYS A 37 8.85 10.16 14.10
CA LYS A 37 9.29 8.99 14.88
C LYS A 37 9.12 9.31 16.36
N SER A 38 8.38 8.48 17.09
CA SER A 38 8.12 8.69 18.51
C SER A 38 8.94 7.70 19.33
N ASP A 39 9.95 8.22 20.05
CA ASP A 39 10.74 7.43 21.00
C ASP A 39 10.04 7.30 22.37
N ASN A 40 9.10 8.19 22.68
CA ASN A 40 8.28 8.16 23.89
C ASN A 40 6.88 8.78 23.62
N ILE A 41 5.98 8.62 24.59
CA ILE A 41 4.59 9.11 24.51
C ILE A 41 4.53 10.64 24.43
N GLU A 42 5.39 11.35 25.16
CA GLU A 42 5.37 12.81 25.20
C GLU A 42 5.71 13.42 23.84
N ASP A 43 6.70 12.84 23.15
CA ASP A 43 7.07 13.21 21.79
C ASP A 43 5.93 13.06 20.78
N ALA A 44 5.12 12.02 20.94
CA ALA A 44 3.93 11.77 20.13
C ALA A 44 2.83 12.78 20.43
N LYS A 45 2.58 13.09 21.71
CA LYS A 45 1.59 14.09 22.15
C LYS A 45 1.89 15.46 21.57
N GLN A 46 3.13 15.92 21.70
CA GLN A 46 3.56 17.22 21.16
C GLN A 46 3.38 17.30 19.64
N PHE A 47 3.69 16.22 18.92
CA PHE A 47 3.45 16.14 17.48
C PHE A 47 1.97 16.24 17.15
N CYS A 48 1.12 15.45 17.81
CA CYS A 48 -0.33 15.43 17.55
C CYS A 48 -0.98 16.77 17.90
N ALA A 49 -0.56 17.44 18.98
CA ALA A 49 -1.01 18.78 19.33
C ALA A 49 -0.64 19.81 18.25
N LYS A 50 0.55 19.68 17.64
CA LYS A 50 1.02 20.56 16.57
C LYS A 50 0.30 20.34 15.24
N VAL A 51 0.09 19.09 14.83
CA VAL A 51 -0.55 18.76 13.53
C VAL A 51 -2.07 18.65 13.60
N GLY A 52 -2.63 18.63 14.81
CA GLY A 52 -4.04 18.44 15.11
C GLY A 52 -4.50 16.99 14.93
N TYR A 53 -5.56 16.61 15.64
CA TYR A 53 -6.23 15.31 15.47
C TYR A 53 -7.17 15.30 14.24
N PRO A 54 -7.54 14.13 13.70
CA PRO A 54 -7.05 12.80 14.06
C PRO A 54 -5.60 12.53 13.61
N CYS A 55 -4.93 11.60 14.28
CA CYS A 55 -3.57 11.11 13.99
C CYS A 55 -3.54 9.58 13.93
N LEU A 56 -2.72 9.03 13.04
CA LEU A 56 -2.56 7.60 12.81
C LEU A 56 -1.27 7.08 13.44
N ILE A 57 -1.41 6.06 14.28
CA ILE A 57 -0.31 5.36 14.94
C ILE A 57 0.05 4.14 14.10
N ARG A 58 1.32 4.03 13.69
CA ARG A 58 1.81 3.01 12.77
C ARG A 58 3.06 2.33 13.32
N PRO A 59 2.92 1.11 13.86
CA PRO A 59 4.08 0.28 14.15
C PRO A 59 4.87 -0.09 12.88
N SER A 60 6.15 -0.42 13.04
CA SER A 60 6.98 -1.00 11.97
C SER A 60 6.84 -2.53 11.95
N TYR A 61 7.11 -3.16 10.80
CA TYR A 61 7.06 -4.62 10.60
C TYR A 61 5.72 -5.30 10.96
N VAL A 62 4.61 -4.55 10.86
CA VAL A 62 3.26 -5.10 11.02
C VAL A 62 2.58 -5.26 9.67
N LEU A 63 1.88 -6.38 9.52
CA LEU A 63 1.05 -6.67 8.36
C LEU A 63 -0.43 -6.44 8.71
N SER A 64 -1.24 -6.15 7.71
CA SER A 64 -2.70 -6.05 7.84
C SER A 64 -3.21 -4.98 8.82
N GLY A 65 -2.38 -3.95 9.08
CA GLY A 65 -2.72 -2.89 10.02
C GLY A 65 -2.75 -3.32 11.48
N ALA A 66 -2.14 -4.46 11.84
CA ALA A 66 -2.13 -4.94 13.22
C ALA A 66 -1.57 -3.87 14.18
N ALA A 67 -2.34 -3.57 15.23
CA ALA A 67 -2.06 -2.52 16.22
C ALA A 67 -1.96 -1.09 15.66
N MET A 68 -2.42 -0.84 14.42
CA MET A 68 -2.62 0.51 13.91
C MET A 68 -3.91 1.09 14.46
N ASN A 69 -3.88 2.35 14.88
CA ASN A 69 -5.04 3.01 15.47
C ASN A 69 -5.11 4.48 15.04
N VAL A 70 -6.33 4.99 14.88
CA VAL A 70 -6.60 6.40 14.62
C VAL A 70 -6.98 7.06 15.95
N ALA A 71 -6.08 7.87 16.50
CA ALA A 71 -6.35 8.68 17.68
C ALA A 71 -7.13 9.93 17.28
N HIS A 72 -8.29 10.18 17.89
CA HIS A 72 -9.10 11.38 17.67
C HIS A 72 -8.87 12.46 18.73
N ASN A 73 -8.25 12.10 19.84
CA ASN A 73 -7.88 12.99 20.93
C ASN A 73 -6.61 12.48 21.66
N GLU A 74 -6.17 13.20 22.69
CA GLU A 74 -4.97 12.85 23.45
C GLU A 74 -5.11 11.59 24.31
N ASP A 75 -6.30 11.32 24.83
CA ASP A 75 -6.57 10.13 25.64
C ASP A 75 -6.49 8.86 24.78
N ASP A 76 -7.08 8.90 23.57
CA ASP A 76 -6.96 7.85 22.57
C ASP A 76 -5.48 7.57 22.26
N LEU A 77 -4.70 8.62 21.97
CA LEU A 77 -3.28 8.51 21.64
C LEU A 77 -2.50 7.82 22.76
N ALA A 78 -2.73 8.21 24.03
CA ALA A 78 -2.05 7.62 25.17
C ALA A 78 -2.43 6.14 25.37
N ALA A 79 -3.69 5.77 25.14
CA ALA A 79 -4.16 4.39 25.22
C ALA A 79 -3.54 3.52 24.12
N PHE A 80 -3.60 3.98 22.87
CA PHE A 80 -3.10 3.24 21.72
C PHE A 80 -1.58 3.11 21.69
N LEU A 81 -0.82 4.12 22.11
CA LEU A 81 0.64 4.01 22.22
C LEU A 81 1.07 2.96 23.25
N LYS A 82 0.34 2.84 24.37
CA LYS A 82 0.59 1.78 25.36
C LYS A 82 0.36 0.40 24.77
N GLN A 83 -0.69 0.23 23.97
CA GLN A 83 -0.97 -1.03 23.27
C GLN A 83 0.09 -1.34 22.20
N ALA A 84 0.44 -0.35 21.37
CA ALA A 84 1.43 -0.50 20.31
C ALA A 84 2.82 -0.86 20.87
N ALA A 85 3.22 -0.30 22.02
CA ALA A 85 4.49 -0.61 22.67
C ALA A 85 4.58 -2.09 23.14
N VAL A 86 3.45 -2.74 23.43
CA VAL A 86 3.43 -4.18 23.78
C VAL A 86 3.70 -5.06 22.56
N VAL A 87 3.24 -4.63 21.38
CA VAL A 87 3.35 -5.37 20.11
C VAL A 87 4.70 -5.11 19.42
N ALA A 88 5.17 -3.86 19.44
CA ALA A 88 6.40 -3.42 18.79
C ALA A 88 7.60 -3.34 19.76
N LYS A 89 7.90 -4.45 20.46
CA LYS A 89 8.90 -4.48 21.55
C LYS A 89 10.31 -4.00 21.18
N GLU A 90 10.68 -4.04 19.90
CA GLU A 90 12.04 -3.74 19.43
C GLU A 90 12.11 -2.59 18.40
N HIS A 91 10.97 -2.00 18.00
CA HIS A 91 10.94 -1.01 16.92
C HIS A 91 10.17 0.27 17.30
N PRO A 92 10.67 1.45 16.90
CA PRO A 92 10.01 2.71 17.20
C PRO A 92 8.66 2.81 16.50
N VAL A 93 7.69 3.42 17.18
CA VAL A 93 6.37 3.72 16.62
C VAL A 93 6.45 5.03 15.84
N VAL A 94 5.86 5.06 14.66
CA VAL A 94 5.71 6.28 13.86
C VAL A 94 4.28 6.79 14.00
N VAL A 95 4.14 8.08 14.28
CA VAL A 95 2.84 8.76 14.30
C VAL A 95 2.77 9.67 13.08
N SER A 96 1.63 9.66 12.41
CA SER A 96 1.40 10.45 11.20
C SER A 96 0.07 11.19 11.26
N LYS A 97 -0.04 12.31 10.54
CA LYS A 97 -1.31 13.02 10.40
C LYS A 97 -2.28 12.16 9.60
N PHE A 98 -3.44 11.86 10.18
CA PHE A 98 -4.52 11.19 9.46
C PHE A 98 -5.21 12.20 8.54
N ILE A 99 -5.39 11.84 7.27
CA ILE A 99 -6.03 12.70 6.27
C ILE A 99 -7.42 12.15 5.98
N SER A 100 -8.42 12.73 6.64
CA SER A 100 -9.83 12.37 6.44
C SER A 100 -10.30 12.73 5.04
N GLU A 101 -11.29 12.00 4.52
CA GLU A 101 -11.95 12.25 3.23
C GLU A 101 -10.95 12.30 2.05
N ALA A 102 -9.88 11.50 2.15
CA ALA A 102 -8.93 11.31 1.06
C ALA A 102 -9.25 10.00 0.34
N LYS A 103 -9.09 9.98 -0.99
CA LYS A 103 -9.18 8.75 -1.77
C LYS A 103 -7.88 7.96 -1.62
N GLU A 104 -7.97 6.67 -1.34
CA GLU A 104 -6.81 5.77 -1.32
C GLU A 104 -6.63 5.10 -2.68
N ILE A 105 -5.37 4.87 -3.05
CA ILE A 105 -4.94 4.33 -4.34
C ILE A 105 -3.89 3.26 -4.09
N ASP A 106 -4.10 2.09 -4.66
CA ASP A 106 -3.13 1.00 -4.69
C ASP A 106 -2.42 0.93 -6.04
N VAL A 107 -1.11 0.70 -5.99
CA VAL A 107 -0.28 0.52 -7.17
C VAL A 107 0.49 -0.78 -7.02
N ASP A 108 0.17 -1.76 -7.86
CA ASP A 108 0.90 -3.02 -7.94
C ASP A 108 1.85 -2.99 -9.13
N ALA A 109 3.12 -3.33 -8.93
CA ALA A 109 4.11 -3.23 -9.97
C ALA A 109 5.17 -4.33 -9.89
N VAL A 110 5.84 -4.56 -11.01
CA VAL A 110 7.04 -5.39 -11.08
C VAL A 110 8.17 -4.53 -11.61
N ALA A 111 9.32 -4.58 -10.95
CA ALA A 111 10.53 -3.90 -11.39
C ALA A 111 11.69 -4.89 -11.53
N LYS A 112 12.72 -4.47 -12.26
CA LYS A 112 14.02 -5.12 -12.30
C LYS A 112 15.09 -4.04 -12.17
N ASP A 113 16.01 -4.20 -11.23
CA ASP A 113 17.10 -3.27 -10.97
C ASP A 113 16.61 -1.80 -10.84
N GLY A 114 15.46 -1.63 -10.18
CA GLY A 114 14.79 -0.35 -9.99
C GLY A 114 14.05 0.20 -11.22
N GLU A 115 14.07 -0.49 -12.36
CA GLU A 115 13.25 -0.14 -13.52
C GLU A 115 11.91 -0.87 -13.52
N VAL A 116 10.81 -0.13 -13.52
CA VAL A 116 9.46 -0.71 -13.57
C VAL A 116 9.20 -1.33 -14.95
N LEU A 117 8.86 -2.62 -14.94
CA LEU A 117 8.49 -3.41 -16.11
C LEU A 117 7.00 -3.35 -16.38
N VAL A 118 6.16 -3.36 -15.35
CA VAL A 118 4.70 -3.25 -15.48
C VAL A 118 4.12 -2.65 -14.20
N MET A 119 3.00 -1.96 -14.32
CA MET A 119 2.22 -1.48 -13.18
C MET A 119 0.72 -1.55 -13.45
N ALA A 120 -0.04 -1.78 -12.39
CA ALA A 120 -1.47 -1.66 -12.28
C ALA A 120 -1.79 -0.57 -11.26
N VAL A 121 -2.79 0.26 -11.54
CA VAL A 121 -3.33 1.22 -10.57
C VAL A 121 -4.73 0.75 -10.24
N SER A 122 -5.10 0.87 -8.97
CA SER A 122 -6.43 0.55 -8.46
C SER A 122 -6.86 1.69 -7.56
N GLU A 123 -8.12 2.10 -7.67
CA GLU A 123 -8.69 3.08 -6.74
C GLU A 123 -9.59 2.38 -5.73
N HIS A 124 -9.56 2.86 -4.49
CA HIS A 124 -10.49 2.42 -3.47
C HIS A 124 -11.84 3.12 -3.65
N VAL A 125 -12.92 2.42 -3.30
CA VAL A 125 -14.26 3.01 -3.21
C VAL A 125 -14.44 3.72 -1.87
N GLU A 126 -13.99 3.09 -0.80
CA GLU A 126 -13.91 3.64 0.54
C GLU A 126 -12.78 4.68 0.64
N ASN A 127 -12.94 5.65 1.54
CA ASN A 127 -11.90 6.64 1.80
C ASN A 127 -10.76 6.04 2.63
N ALA A 128 -9.60 6.69 2.57
CA ALA A 128 -8.45 6.37 3.40
C ALA A 128 -8.85 6.32 4.88
N GLY A 129 -8.41 5.27 5.56
CA GLY A 129 -8.82 4.93 6.93
C GLY A 129 -9.57 3.62 7.05
N ILE A 130 -10.02 3.06 5.93
CA ILE A 130 -10.39 1.64 5.82
C ILE A 130 -9.19 0.89 5.25
N HIS A 131 -8.75 -0.16 5.92
CA HIS A 131 -7.61 -0.96 5.49
C HIS A 131 -7.83 -1.51 4.06
N SER A 132 -6.81 -1.51 3.19
CA SER A 132 -6.94 -1.93 1.79
C SER A 132 -7.45 -3.37 1.58
N GLY A 133 -7.22 -4.25 2.57
CA GLY A 133 -7.82 -5.58 2.63
C GLY A 133 -9.35 -5.57 2.73
N ASP A 134 -9.89 -4.60 3.46
CA ASP A 134 -11.32 -4.37 3.72
C ASP A 134 -11.94 -3.33 2.79
N ALA A 135 -11.14 -2.68 1.96
CA ALA A 135 -11.62 -1.78 0.94
C ALA A 135 -12.02 -2.54 -0.33
N THR A 136 -13.02 -1.98 -1.01
CA THR A 136 -13.42 -2.34 -2.35
C THR A 136 -12.50 -1.65 -3.35
N LEU A 137 -11.89 -2.42 -4.24
CA LEU A 137 -10.92 -1.93 -5.24
C LEU A 137 -11.53 -1.93 -6.64
N VAL A 138 -11.25 -0.89 -7.43
CA VAL A 138 -11.60 -0.81 -8.84
C VAL A 138 -10.33 -0.74 -9.69
N THR A 139 -10.18 -1.65 -10.65
CA THR A 139 -9.03 -1.74 -11.56
C THR A 139 -9.50 -1.91 -13.01
N PRO A 140 -8.95 -1.19 -14.01
CA PRO A 140 -8.15 0.03 -13.85
C PRO A 140 -9.01 1.16 -13.23
N PRO A 141 -8.39 2.24 -12.70
CA PRO A 141 -9.15 3.29 -12.03
C PRO A 141 -10.05 4.02 -13.03
N GLN A 142 -11.23 4.44 -12.58
CA GLN A 142 -12.27 5.05 -13.39
C GLN A 142 -12.48 6.53 -13.03
N ASP A 143 -12.20 6.94 -11.78
CA ASP A 143 -12.36 8.33 -11.34
C ASP A 143 -11.05 9.15 -11.34
N LEU A 144 -9.91 8.54 -11.68
CA LEU A 144 -8.61 9.23 -11.69
C LEU A 144 -8.32 9.86 -13.06
N ASN A 145 -8.00 11.15 -13.05
CA ASN A 145 -7.62 11.87 -14.27
C ASN A 145 -6.19 11.54 -14.73
N GLN A 146 -5.87 11.88 -15.99
CA GLN A 146 -4.59 11.54 -16.59
C GLN A 146 -3.39 12.19 -15.89
N VAL A 147 -3.53 13.42 -15.40
CA VAL A 147 -2.47 14.15 -14.67
C VAL A 147 -2.11 13.42 -13.38
N THR A 148 -3.13 12.99 -12.62
CA THR A 148 -2.95 12.18 -11.41
C THR A 148 -2.27 10.85 -11.74
N LEU A 149 -2.71 10.15 -12.79
CA LEU A 149 -2.09 8.89 -13.22
C LEU A 149 -0.63 9.05 -13.62
N ASP A 150 -0.28 10.13 -14.32
CA ASP A 150 1.10 10.39 -14.73
C ASP A 150 1.99 10.69 -13.53
N ARG A 151 1.49 11.44 -12.53
CA ARG A 151 2.21 11.67 -11.27
C ARG A 151 2.36 10.39 -10.45
N ILE A 152 1.35 9.50 -10.44
CA ILE A 152 1.47 8.18 -9.81
C ILE A 152 2.58 7.36 -10.47
N LYS A 153 2.66 7.31 -11.81
CA LYS A 153 3.77 6.64 -12.52
C LYS A 153 5.11 7.18 -12.09
N GLU A 154 5.25 8.51 -12.06
CA GLU A 154 6.51 9.16 -11.72
C GLU A 154 6.96 8.78 -10.30
N ILE A 155 6.07 8.88 -9.32
CA ILE A 155 6.33 8.46 -7.93
C ILE A 155 6.72 6.97 -7.88
N THR A 156 5.99 6.13 -8.61
CA THR A 156 6.24 4.67 -8.69
C THR A 156 7.65 4.40 -9.22
N TYR A 157 8.09 5.11 -10.27
CA TYR A 157 9.41 4.94 -10.86
C TYR A 157 10.52 5.45 -9.94
N GLN A 158 10.31 6.56 -9.25
CA GLN A 158 11.27 7.09 -8.28
C GLN A 158 11.45 6.13 -7.11
N ILE A 159 10.35 5.57 -6.56
CA ILE A 159 10.41 4.59 -5.46
C ILE A 159 11.07 3.29 -5.92
N ALA A 160 10.69 2.75 -7.08
CA ALA A 160 11.31 1.54 -7.60
C ALA A 160 12.83 1.69 -7.72
N ARG A 161 13.31 2.83 -8.25
CA ARG A 161 14.73 3.14 -8.37
C ARG A 161 15.40 3.30 -7.01
N ALA A 162 14.78 4.04 -6.09
CA ALA A 162 15.37 4.33 -4.79
C ALA A 162 15.58 3.07 -3.94
N PHE A 163 14.65 2.12 -4.01
CA PHE A 163 14.74 0.83 -3.32
C PHE A 163 15.38 -0.28 -4.16
N ASN A 164 15.96 0.06 -5.32
CA ASN A 164 16.56 -0.88 -6.26
C ASN A 164 15.69 -2.14 -6.45
N VAL A 165 14.39 -1.93 -6.65
CA VAL A 165 13.41 -3.01 -6.57
C VAL A 165 13.67 -4.03 -7.68
N ASN A 166 13.70 -5.31 -7.30
CA ASN A 166 13.87 -6.42 -8.21
C ASN A 166 12.82 -7.50 -7.91
N GLY A 167 11.77 -7.55 -8.73
CA GLY A 167 10.58 -8.37 -8.48
C GLY A 167 9.35 -7.52 -8.18
N PRO A 168 8.38 -8.07 -7.42
CA PRO A 168 7.10 -7.44 -7.18
C PRO A 168 7.17 -6.41 -6.04
N PHE A 169 6.37 -5.36 -6.16
CA PHE A 169 6.11 -4.46 -5.05
C PHE A 169 4.70 -3.86 -5.17
N ASN A 170 4.21 -3.38 -4.04
CA ASN A 170 2.96 -2.65 -3.94
C ASN A 170 3.22 -1.31 -3.24
N MET A 171 2.56 -0.25 -3.68
CA MET A 171 2.64 1.07 -3.10
C MET A 171 1.24 1.63 -2.88
N GLN A 172 1.03 2.26 -1.74
CA GLN A 172 -0.23 2.90 -1.38
C GLN A 172 -0.08 4.41 -1.32
N LEU A 173 -1.04 5.13 -1.89
CA LEU A 173 -1.08 6.59 -1.89
C LEU A 173 -2.45 7.09 -1.45
N ILE A 174 -2.46 8.29 -0.87
CA ILE A 174 -3.67 9.09 -0.72
C ILE A 174 -3.68 10.23 -1.73
N ALA A 175 -4.86 10.48 -2.29
CA ALA A 175 -5.15 11.59 -3.18
C ALA A 175 -6.20 12.51 -2.53
N LYS A 176 -5.83 13.78 -2.32
CA LYS A 176 -6.74 14.83 -1.82
C LYS A 176 -6.30 16.18 -2.35
N ASP A 177 -7.25 17.01 -2.80
CA ASP A 177 -6.99 18.38 -3.28
C ASP A 177 -5.90 18.47 -4.37
N ASN A 178 -5.88 17.52 -5.31
CA ASN A 178 -4.84 17.34 -6.34
C ASN A 178 -3.41 17.05 -5.84
N GLU A 179 -3.26 16.77 -4.54
CA GLU A 179 -2.01 16.31 -3.95
C GLU A 179 -2.00 14.80 -3.78
N LEU A 180 -0.87 14.18 -4.12
CA LEU A 180 -0.60 12.77 -3.85
C LEU A 180 0.40 12.67 -2.71
N LYS A 181 0.11 11.83 -1.73
CA LYS A 181 1.03 11.53 -0.63
C LYS A 181 1.19 10.02 -0.50
N VAL A 182 2.42 9.55 -0.41
CA VAL A 182 2.72 8.12 -0.26
C VAL A 182 2.49 7.71 1.20
N ILE A 183 1.83 6.56 1.38
CA ILE A 183 1.52 5.97 2.70
C ILE A 183 2.56 4.91 3.05
N GLU A 184 2.80 3.97 2.13
CA GLU A 184 3.76 2.88 2.30
C GLU A 184 4.15 2.23 0.97
N CYS A 185 5.21 1.43 1.03
CA CYS A 185 5.65 0.56 -0.04
C CYS A 185 5.99 -0.82 0.55
N ASN A 186 5.36 -1.86 0.02
CA ASN A 186 5.58 -3.25 0.37
C ASN A 186 6.42 -3.90 -0.74
N LEU A 187 7.69 -4.20 -0.47
CA LEU A 187 8.63 -4.76 -1.48
C LEU A 187 8.46 -6.28 -1.67
N ARG A 188 7.21 -6.68 -1.93
CA ARG A 188 6.77 -8.07 -2.07
C ARG A 188 5.44 -8.12 -2.84
N VAL A 189 4.97 -9.32 -3.11
CA VAL A 189 3.61 -9.55 -3.63
C VAL A 189 2.58 -9.07 -2.60
N SER A 190 1.59 -8.34 -3.08
CA SER A 190 0.40 -7.92 -2.32
C SER A 190 -0.75 -8.89 -2.51
N ARG A 191 -1.82 -8.72 -1.73
CA ARG A 191 -3.06 -9.47 -1.90
C ARG A 191 -3.79 -9.13 -3.20
N SER A 192 -3.63 -7.91 -3.72
CA SER A 192 -4.29 -7.43 -4.94
C SER A 192 -3.64 -7.96 -6.21
N PHE A 193 -2.38 -8.43 -6.14
CA PHE A 193 -1.62 -8.94 -7.29
C PHE A 193 -2.35 -9.99 -8.14
N PRO A 194 -2.96 -11.05 -7.56
CA PRO A 194 -3.75 -12.03 -8.32
C PRO A 194 -4.98 -11.40 -8.98
N PHE A 195 -5.69 -10.52 -8.26
CA PHE A 195 -6.86 -9.81 -8.78
C PHE A 195 -6.49 -8.92 -9.96
N VAL A 196 -5.47 -8.04 -9.84
CA VAL A 196 -5.06 -7.16 -10.94
C VAL A 196 -4.52 -7.95 -12.12
N SER A 197 -3.86 -9.09 -11.89
CA SER A 197 -3.40 -9.98 -12.97
C SER A 197 -4.57 -10.54 -13.79
N LYS A 198 -5.64 -10.98 -13.11
CA LYS A 198 -6.87 -11.44 -13.79
C LYS A 198 -7.58 -10.29 -14.48
N THR A 199 -7.71 -9.14 -13.84
CA THR A 199 -8.37 -7.97 -14.41
C THR A 199 -7.67 -7.46 -15.67
N LEU A 200 -6.34 -7.35 -15.66
CA LEU A 200 -5.57 -6.79 -16.77
C LEU A 200 -5.16 -7.82 -17.83
N ASP A 201 -5.50 -9.09 -17.64
CA ASP A 201 -5.11 -10.19 -18.55
C ASP A 201 -3.59 -10.31 -18.73
N PHE A 202 -2.86 -10.19 -17.61
CA PHE A 202 -1.41 -10.21 -17.60
C PHE A 202 -0.90 -10.87 -16.32
N ASP A 203 0.03 -11.81 -16.44
CA ASP A 203 0.56 -12.54 -15.29
C ASP A 203 1.70 -11.76 -14.63
N PHE A 204 1.37 -10.94 -13.64
CA PHE A 204 2.37 -10.17 -12.90
C PHE A 204 3.29 -11.07 -12.09
N VAL A 205 2.79 -12.20 -11.56
CA VAL A 205 3.58 -13.14 -10.73
C VAL A 205 4.64 -13.79 -11.59
N ALA A 206 4.29 -14.31 -12.77
CA ALA A 206 5.25 -14.90 -13.69
C ALA A 206 6.32 -13.90 -14.14
N LEU A 207 5.94 -12.64 -14.41
CA LEU A 207 6.91 -11.59 -14.74
C LEU A 207 7.84 -11.30 -13.55
N ALA A 208 7.30 -11.17 -12.34
CA ALA A 208 8.07 -10.95 -11.12
C ALA A 208 9.08 -12.08 -10.87
N THR A 209 8.65 -13.34 -10.97
CA THR A 209 9.54 -14.50 -10.85
C THR A 209 10.67 -14.44 -11.87
N ARG A 210 10.36 -14.15 -13.15
CA ARG A 210 11.38 -14.02 -14.20
C ARG A 210 12.34 -12.86 -13.96
N ALA A 211 11.85 -11.73 -13.44
CA ALA A 211 12.70 -10.60 -13.05
C ALA A 211 13.72 -11.02 -11.98
N MET A 212 13.25 -11.63 -10.89
CA MET A 212 14.11 -12.11 -9.81
C MET A 212 15.12 -13.17 -10.27
N MET A 213 14.68 -14.15 -11.08
CA MET A 213 15.56 -15.20 -11.61
C MET A 213 16.60 -14.69 -12.61
N SER A 214 16.41 -13.50 -13.17
CA SER A 214 17.35 -12.96 -14.16
C SER A 214 18.70 -12.55 -13.56
N ALA A 215 18.81 -12.46 -12.23
CA ALA A 215 20.07 -12.21 -11.52
C ALA A 215 21.13 -13.27 -11.87
N ASP A 216 20.74 -14.55 -11.90
CA ASP A 216 21.64 -15.67 -12.18
C ASP A 216 21.38 -16.29 -13.57
N ASN A 217 20.44 -15.74 -14.34
CA ASN A 217 20.12 -16.21 -15.69
C ASN A 217 19.93 -15.04 -16.69
N PRO A 218 21.01 -14.59 -17.34
CA PRO A 218 20.97 -13.50 -18.31
C PRO A 218 20.04 -13.75 -19.50
N ALA A 219 19.83 -15.02 -19.89
CA ALA A 219 18.92 -15.38 -20.98
C ALA A 219 17.44 -15.12 -20.62
N ILE A 220 17.06 -15.26 -19.35
CA ILE A 220 15.74 -14.80 -18.88
C ILE A 220 15.72 -13.26 -18.93
N GLY A 221 16.78 -12.61 -18.43
CA GLY A 221 16.88 -11.16 -18.38
C GLY A 221 16.67 -10.47 -19.73
N SER A 222 17.25 -11.00 -20.81
CA SER A 222 17.13 -10.44 -22.16
C SER A 222 15.73 -10.54 -22.76
N THR A 223 14.86 -11.37 -22.20
CA THR A 223 13.48 -11.56 -22.67
C THR A 223 12.46 -10.70 -21.93
N LEU A 224 12.88 -10.00 -20.87
CA LEU A 224 12.02 -9.09 -20.12
C LEU A 224 11.74 -7.81 -20.92
N LYS A 225 10.49 -7.36 -20.91
CA LYS A 225 10.05 -6.16 -21.63
C LYS A 225 9.21 -5.28 -20.71
N LYS A 226 9.16 -3.99 -21.03
CA LYS A 226 8.22 -3.05 -20.40
C LYS A 226 6.83 -3.22 -21.02
N HIS A 227 5.80 -3.17 -20.18
CA HIS A 227 4.41 -3.36 -20.53
C HIS A 227 3.59 -2.16 -20.03
N SER A 228 2.83 -1.53 -20.93
CA SER A 228 1.90 -0.45 -20.57
C SER A 228 0.49 -1.02 -20.45
N LEU A 229 0.00 -1.18 -19.20
CA LEU A 229 -1.29 -1.82 -18.90
C LEU A 229 -2.23 -0.95 -18.08
N LEU A 230 -1.98 0.35 -17.96
CA LEU A 230 -2.76 1.22 -17.06
C LEU A 230 -4.27 1.23 -17.30
N ARG A 231 -4.72 0.96 -18.54
CA ARG A 231 -6.14 0.86 -18.89
C ARG A 231 -6.59 -0.57 -19.23
N GLY A 232 -5.71 -1.56 -19.04
CA GLY A 232 -5.99 -2.97 -19.33
C GLY A 232 -6.39 -3.23 -20.78
N LYS A 233 -7.20 -4.29 -20.97
CA LYS A 233 -7.72 -4.74 -22.27
C LYS A 233 -9.24 -4.53 -22.43
N GLY A 234 -9.77 -3.43 -21.88
CA GLY A 234 -11.19 -3.07 -22.06
C GLY A 234 -12.18 -3.75 -21.11
N ARG A 235 -11.72 -4.30 -19.98
CA ARG A 235 -12.58 -4.75 -18.87
C ARG A 235 -12.23 -4.00 -17.59
N VAL A 236 -13.23 -3.83 -16.74
CA VAL A 236 -13.11 -3.30 -15.38
C VAL A 236 -13.33 -4.43 -14.39
N GLY A 237 -12.45 -4.54 -13.41
CA GLY A 237 -12.58 -5.43 -12.28
C GLY A 237 -12.95 -4.66 -11.02
N VAL A 238 -13.81 -5.25 -10.20
CA VAL A 238 -14.09 -4.80 -8.84
C VAL A 238 -13.76 -5.94 -7.88
N LYS A 239 -12.95 -5.68 -6.86
CA LYS A 239 -12.72 -6.59 -5.74
C LYS A 239 -13.45 -6.07 -4.51
N ALA A 240 -14.36 -6.85 -3.94
CA ALA A 240 -15.06 -6.53 -2.71
C ALA A 240 -14.61 -7.47 -1.56
N PRO A 241 -14.48 -6.97 -0.32
CA PRO A 241 -14.14 -7.78 0.85
C PRO A 241 -15.29 -8.69 1.29
N GLN A 242 -14.97 -9.83 1.90
CA GLN A 242 -15.94 -10.72 2.54
C GLN A 242 -15.64 -10.83 4.04
N PHE A 243 -16.62 -10.43 4.86
CA PHE A 243 -16.54 -10.46 6.31
C PHE A 243 -17.26 -11.67 6.91
N SER A 244 -16.80 -12.11 8.08
CA SER A 244 -17.40 -13.23 8.84
C SER A 244 -17.99 -12.78 10.18
N PHE A 245 -18.39 -11.51 10.32
CA PHE A 245 -18.90 -10.94 11.58
C PHE A 245 -20.06 -11.74 12.18
N SER A 246 -20.95 -12.29 11.35
CA SER A 246 -22.08 -13.10 11.82
C SER A 246 -21.69 -14.38 12.55
N ARG A 247 -20.44 -14.84 12.41
CA ARG A 247 -19.89 -16.01 13.12
C ARG A 247 -19.27 -15.67 14.47
N LEU A 248 -19.12 -14.38 14.80
CA LEU A 248 -18.43 -13.89 15.99
C LEU A 248 -19.39 -13.03 16.81
N ALA A 249 -20.07 -13.65 17.78
CA ALA A 249 -20.97 -12.92 18.68
C ALA A 249 -20.19 -11.85 19.47
N GLY A 250 -20.68 -10.61 19.43
CA GLY A 250 -20.02 -9.47 20.08
C GLY A 250 -18.85 -8.86 19.29
N ALA A 251 -18.61 -9.29 18.04
CA ALA A 251 -17.63 -8.64 17.19
C ALA A 251 -18.05 -7.21 16.86
N ASP A 252 -17.08 -6.30 16.88
CA ASP A 252 -17.24 -4.96 16.34
C ASP A 252 -17.29 -5.05 14.80
N VAL A 253 -18.33 -4.46 14.22
CA VAL A 253 -18.57 -4.45 12.76
C VAL A 253 -18.07 -3.17 12.10
N MET A 254 -17.49 -2.25 12.88
CA MET A 254 -16.90 -1.03 12.37
C MET A 254 -15.58 -1.35 11.66
N LEU A 255 -15.48 -0.87 10.42
CA LEU A 255 -14.25 -0.97 9.64
C LEU A 255 -13.28 0.15 10.03
N GLY A 256 -11.98 -0.14 9.95
CA GLY A 256 -10.94 0.81 10.29
C GLY A 256 -9.61 0.45 9.63
N VAL A 257 -8.52 0.94 10.23
CA VAL A 257 -7.16 0.77 9.70
C VAL A 257 -6.56 -0.62 9.94
N GLU A 258 -7.20 -1.44 10.77
CA GLU A 258 -6.90 -2.85 10.96
C GLU A 258 -7.89 -3.69 10.17
N MET A 259 -7.37 -4.73 9.51
CA MET A 259 -8.16 -5.58 8.63
C MET A 259 -9.05 -6.57 9.40
N ALA A 260 -10.33 -6.64 9.05
CA ALA A 260 -11.32 -7.57 9.61
C ALA A 260 -11.87 -8.60 8.62
N SER A 261 -11.70 -8.39 7.30
CA SER A 261 -12.22 -9.32 6.29
C SER A 261 -11.48 -10.67 6.30
N THR A 262 -12.21 -11.72 5.93
CA THR A 262 -11.71 -13.10 5.91
C THR A 262 -11.47 -13.62 4.48
N GLY A 263 -11.95 -12.89 3.49
CA GLY A 263 -11.86 -13.24 2.08
C GLY A 263 -12.19 -12.04 1.19
N GLU A 264 -12.23 -12.29 -0.11
CA GLU A 264 -12.57 -11.29 -1.12
C GLU A 264 -13.17 -11.98 -2.35
N VAL A 265 -14.00 -11.24 -3.08
CA VAL A 265 -14.56 -11.65 -4.37
C VAL A 265 -14.11 -10.65 -5.43
N GLY A 266 -13.69 -11.16 -6.60
CA GLY A 266 -13.31 -10.35 -7.74
C GLY A 266 -14.27 -10.57 -8.90
N CYS A 267 -14.94 -9.52 -9.36
CA CYS A 267 -15.92 -9.56 -10.44
C CYS A 267 -15.53 -8.63 -11.58
N PHE A 268 -15.97 -8.98 -12.81
CA PHE A 268 -15.60 -8.24 -14.03
C PHE A 268 -16.84 -7.72 -14.78
N GLY A 269 -16.70 -6.53 -15.35
CA GLY A 269 -17.71 -5.89 -16.17
C GLY A 269 -17.10 -5.01 -17.26
N THR A 270 -17.96 -4.46 -18.11
CA THR A 270 -17.60 -3.49 -19.15
C THR A 270 -17.32 -2.11 -18.58
N ASN A 271 -17.90 -1.80 -17.41
CA ASN A 271 -17.70 -0.56 -16.67
C ASN A 271 -17.74 -0.82 -15.15
N ARG A 272 -17.45 0.22 -14.35
CA ARG A 272 -17.46 0.15 -12.89
C ARG A 272 -18.79 -0.35 -12.34
N GLN A 273 -19.90 0.18 -12.84
CA GLN A 273 -21.24 -0.10 -12.32
C GLN A 273 -21.60 -1.57 -12.49
N GLU A 274 -21.36 -2.13 -13.68
CA GLU A 274 -21.61 -3.54 -13.97
C GLU A 274 -20.71 -4.45 -13.13
N ALA A 275 -19.41 -4.13 -13.04
CA ALA A 275 -18.47 -4.92 -12.25
C ALA A 275 -18.83 -4.90 -10.75
N TYR A 276 -19.26 -3.74 -10.24
CA TYR A 276 -19.65 -3.54 -8.84
C TYR A 276 -20.96 -4.24 -8.51
N LEU A 277 -21.96 -4.22 -9.40
CA LEU A 277 -23.23 -4.95 -9.20
C LEU A 277 -23.05 -6.47 -9.17
N LYS A 278 -21.99 -7.00 -9.79
CA LYS A 278 -21.64 -8.42 -9.77
C LYS A 278 -20.81 -8.81 -8.55
N ALA A 279 -20.07 -7.88 -7.97
CA ALA A 279 -19.21 -8.08 -6.80
C ALA A 279 -20.07 -8.18 -5.53
#